data_AF-A0A7V9B5I7-F1
#
_entry.id   AF-A0A7V9B5I7-F1
#
_cell.length_a   1.000
_cell.length_b   1.000
_cell.length_c   1.000
_cell.angle_alpha   90.00
_cell.angle_beta   90.00
_cell.angle_gamma   90.00
#
_symmetry.space_group_name_H-M   'P 1'
#
loop_
_entity.id
_entity.type
_entity.pdbx_description
1 polymer ?
#
loop_
_entity_poly.entity_id
_entity_poly.type
_entity_poly.pdbx_seq_one_letter_code
_entity_poly.pdbx_strand_id
1 'polypeptide(L)'
;MGGPDRVERQRSLGKLPVRERLDLLLDPGTFVEYGLLADHMDEGLAAKGSLAADGVVTGIGEIDGRRVAVIAYDFTVLAGSMGEVGERKTARLREIVLRQRIPVVWLLDSGGARIQSSSGSTFAGAGALFREQVALSGVVPQVGALLGHCAAGTAYIPALTDFIPMVKGTSSMALGGRHLVKAATGEDVTEEDMGGSEVHNKHSGVADAEVASDEECLALVRRYLSFFPSHNGEDPPETESTDPVDRRCEELYSIVPTAPRRAYDTRKVVAAIVDADCEPVEVKAGFARNLLTTLARIGGQPVGIVASNPMVLGGALDVNAADKAARFVWLCDAFGIPLVFLHDVPGFIVGTAVEKQGIIRHGAKFLFAVSEATVPKISVVLRKSYGAGYFVMNGLAYECDHLSIWPTAEIAVMGPDGMVNITMRKHLEGFEEGKERDAERIRLAEEFRANIDPWIAAGHAQVDEVIDPAETRHVIWKALRANRTKEVDRPWRKHGVPPV
;
A
#
# COMPACT_ATOMS: atom_id res chain seq x y z
N MET A 1 7.73 30.60 -4.45
CA MET A 1 7.11 31.93 -4.64
C MET A 1 7.43 32.71 -3.36
N GLY A 2 6.60 33.61 -2.82
CA GLY A 2 6.78 34.14 -1.44
C GLY A 2 7.96 35.09 -1.17
N GLY A 3 8.83 35.35 -2.15
CA GLY A 3 10.00 36.24 -2.04
C GLY A 3 11.33 35.50 -1.79
N PRO A 4 12.48 36.10 -2.17
CA PRO A 4 13.79 35.43 -2.18
C PRO A 4 14.19 34.88 -0.80
N ASP A 5 14.01 35.67 0.27
CA ASP A 5 14.41 35.27 1.62
C ASP A 5 13.66 34.02 2.13
N ARG A 6 12.37 33.89 1.77
CA ARG A 6 11.56 32.72 2.17
C ARG A 6 11.91 31.49 1.36
N VAL A 7 12.23 31.67 0.08
CA VAL A 7 12.75 30.60 -0.79
C VAL A 7 14.08 30.09 -0.26
N GLU A 8 15.00 30.99 0.11
CA GLU A 8 16.29 30.60 0.68
C GLU A 8 16.12 29.89 2.03
N ARG A 9 15.21 30.37 2.87
CA ARG A 9 14.86 29.67 4.11
C ARG A 9 14.27 28.28 3.87
N GLN A 10 13.45 28.10 2.84
CA GLN A 10 12.92 26.78 2.48
C GLN A 10 14.07 25.83 2.12
N ARG A 11 15.02 26.29 1.30
CA ARG A 11 16.22 25.53 0.95
C ARG A 11 17.10 25.21 2.15
N SER A 12 17.28 26.15 3.08
CA SER A 12 18.10 25.93 4.28
C SER A 12 17.55 24.85 5.20
N LEU A 13 16.27 24.48 5.03
CA LEU A 13 15.62 23.37 5.74
C LEU A 13 15.76 22.03 4.99
N GLY A 14 16.52 21.98 3.90
CA GLY A 14 16.65 20.79 3.06
C GLY A 14 15.42 20.48 2.21
N LYS A 15 14.57 21.48 1.95
CA LYS A 15 13.31 21.34 1.21
C LYS A 15 13.37 22.09 -0.11
N LEU A 16 12.87 21.50 -1.18
CA LEU A 16 12.79 22.18 -2.46
C LEU A 16 11.64 23.21 -2.47
N PRO A 17 11.82 24.36 -3.13
CA PRO A 17 10.72 25.23 -3.49
C PRO A 17 9.72 24.54 -4.41
N VAL A 18 8.44 24.92 -4.31
CA VAL A 18 7.33 24.24 -5.04
C VAL A 18 7.53 24.15 -6.55
N ARG A 19 8.17 25.15 -7.16
CA ARG A 19 8.38 25.19 -8.61
C ARG A 19 9.41 24.16 -9.07
N GLU A 20 10.48 23.99 -8.31
CA GLU A 20 11.47 22.94 -8.59
C GLU A 20 10.91 21.54 -8.37
N ARG A 21 10.02 21.37 -7.39
CA ARG A 21 9.30 20.10 -7.22
C ARG A 21 8.45 19.77 -8.46
N LEU A 22 7.83 20.77 -9.10
CA LEU A 22 7.09 20.57 -10.34
C LEU A 22 8.01 20.23 -11.51
N ASP A 23 9.16 20.91 -11.62
CA ASP A 23 10.15 20.67 -12.68
C ASP A 23 10.76 19.25 -12.60
N LEU A 24 10.89 18.69 -11.39
CA LEU A 24 11.35 17.31 -11.19
C LEU A 24 10.25 16.27 -11.40
N LEU A 25 9.00 16.59 -11.04
CA LEU A 25 7.89 15.67 -11.16
C LEU A 25 7.43 15.49 -12.61
N LEU A 26 7.34 16.59 -13.35
CA LEU A 26 6.67 16.66 -14.65
C LEU A 26 7.68 16.64 -15.80
N ASP A 27 7.23 16.12 -16.94
CA ASP A 27 8.03 16.11 -18.15
C ASP A 27 8.32 17.55 -18.62
N PRO A 28 9.55 17.85 -19.07
CA PRO A 28 9.96 19.21 -19.41
C PRO A 28 9.04 19.89 -20.43
N GLY A 29 8.59 21.10 -20.11
CA GLY A 29 7.78 21.94 -21.01
C GLY A 29 6.31 21.54 -21.12
N THR A 30 5.83 20.56 -20.35
CA THR A 30 4.44 20.07 -20.43
C THR A 30 3.49 20.78 -19.48
N PHE A 31 4.00 21.43 -18.42
CA PHE A 31 3.15 21.98 -17.36
C PHE A 31 2.39 23.23 -17.81
N VAL A 32 1.06 23.14 -17.73
CA VAL A 32 0.12 24.25 -17.95
C VAL A 32 -0.51 24.63 -16.61
N GLU A 33 -0.08 25.77 -16.07
CA GLU A 33 -0.59 26.28 -14.80
C GLU A 33 -1.95 26.96 -14.95
N TYR A 34 -2.84 26.67 -14.01
CA TYR A 34 -4.14 27.31 -13.86
C TYR A 34 -4.15 28.27 -12.68
N GLY A 35 -4.70 29.47 -12.89
CA GLY A 35 -4.81 30.49 -11.85
C GLY A 35 -3.45 31.04 -11.38
N LEU A 36 -2.50 31.19 -12.29
CA LEU A 36 -1.16 31.74 -12.02
C LEU A 36 -1.22 33.12 -11.33
N LEU A 37 -2.14 33.98 -11.79
CA LEU A 37 -2.30 35.35 -11.28
C LEU A 37 -3.30 35.45 -10.11
N ALA A 38 -3.70 34.33 -9.53
CA ALA A 38 -4.61 34.35 -8.39
C ALA A 38 -3.96 34.99 -7.15
N ASP A 39 -4.78 35.66 -6.34
CA ASP A 39 -4.38 36.33 -5.11
C ASP A 39 -5.49 36.18 -4.06
N HIS A 40 -5.24 36.50 -2.80
CA HIS A 40 -6.13 36.18 -1.67
C HIS A 40 -7.48 36.90 -1.71
N MET A 41 -7.60 38.06 -2.37
CA MET A 41 -8.80 38.92 -2.46
C MET A 41 -9.49 39.29 -1.12
N ASP A 42 -8.91 38.91 0.02
CA ASP A 42 -9.35 39.20 1.38
C ASP A 42 -8.83 40.58 1.86
N GLU A 43 -9.73 41.54 2.10
CA GLU A 43 -9.39 42.86 2.63
C GLU A 43 -8.67 42.80 3.98
N GLY A 44 -8.96 41.80 4.81
CA GLY A 44 -8.29 41.57 6.10
C GLY A 44 -6.81 41.22 5.96
N LEU A 45 -6.37 40.82 4.76
CA LEU A 45 -4.99 40.52 4.43
C LEU A 45 -4.32 41.61 3.59
N ALA A 46 -4.98 42.74 3.31
CA ALA A 46 -4.41 43.81 2.48
C ALA A 46 -3.03 44.29 2.97
N ALA A 47 -2.81 44.31 4.29
CA ALA A 47 -1.53 44.67 4.90
C ALA A 47 -0.38 43.67 4.60
N LYS A 48 -0.68 42.45 4.16
CA LYS A 48 0.30 41.45 3.71
C LYS A 48 0.73 41.65 2.26
N GLY A 49 0.02 42.49 1.51
CA GLY A 49 0.22 42.66 0.06
C GLY A 49 -0.14 41.39 -0.71
N SER A 50 0.28 41.34 -1.97
CA SER A 50 -0.02 40.22 -2.87
C SER A 50 0.54 38.89 -2.36
N LEU A 51 -0.30 37.86 -2.39
CA LEU A 51 0.04 36.48 -2.09
C LEU A 51 -0.02 35.64 -3.36
N ALA A 52 1.13 35.48 -4.00
CA ALA A 52 1.27 34.78 -5.28
C ALA A 52 0.53 33.43 -5.29
N ALA A 53 -0.34 33.25 -6.29
CA ALA A 53 -1.14 32.06 -6.52
C ALA A 53 -2.03 31.65 -5.33
N ASP A 54 -2.26 32.55 -4.37
CA ASP A 54 -2.87 32.31 -3.06
C ASP A 54 -2.24 31.12 -2.28
N GLY A 55 -0.95 30.87 -2.50
CA GLY A 55 -0.18 29.83 -1.80
C GLY A 55 -0.36 28.41 -2.30
N VAL A 56 -1.01 28.20 -3.45
CA VAL A 56 -1.13 26.88 -4.09
C VAL A 56 -0.97 26.98 -5.61
N VAL A 57 -0.11 26.14 -6.16
CA VAL A 57 0.08 25.97 -7.61
C VAL A 57 -0.83 24.82 -8.07
N THR A 58 -1.57 25.05 -9.13
CA THR A 58 -2.48 24.03 -9.70
C THR A 58 -2.30 23.99 -11.20
N GLY A 59 -2.31 22.81 -11.80
CA GLY A 59 -2.20 22.70 -13.25
C GLY A 59 -2.22 21.26 -13.73
N ILE A 60 -1.98 21.09 -15.03
CA ILE A 60 -1.84 19.78 -15.67
C ILE A 60 -0.51 19.75 -16.40
N GLY A 61 0.24 18.67 -16.26
CA GLY A 61 1.42 18.37 -17.06
C GLY A 61 1.40 16.90 -17.47
N GLU A 62 2.57 16.36 -17.78
CA GLU A 62 2.73 14.95 -18.13
C GLU A 62 3.80 14.27 -17.25
N ILE A 63 3.61 12.98 -16.99
CA ILE A 63 4.62 12.06 -16.44
C ILE A 63 4.76 10.92 -17.43
N ASP A 64 5.93 10.77 -18.02
CA ASP A 64 6.23 9.76 -19.03
C ASP A 64 5.21 9.80 -20.20
N GLY A 65 4.88 11.02 -20.65
CA GLY A 65 3.92 11.30 -21.73
C GLY A 65 2.44 11.14 -21.34
N ARG A 66 2.13 10.81 -20.08
CA ARG A 66 0.74 10.64 -19.60
C ARG A 66 0.29 11.84 -18.79
N ARG A 67 -0.88 12.38 -19.11
CA ARG A 67 -1.42 13.58 -18.44
C ARG A 67 -1.66 13.34 -16.96
N VAL A 68 -1.24 14.28 -16.12
CA VAL A 68 -1.44 14.26 -14.67
C VAL A 68 -1.80 15.65 -14.16
N ALA A 69 -2.76 15.71 -13.25
CA ALA A 69 -3.08 16.95 -12.53
C ALA A 69 -2.19 17.08 -11.29
N VAL A 70 -1.72 18.30 -11.00
CA VAL A 70 -0.91 18.56 -9.81
C VAL A 70 -1.51 19.69 -8.98
N ILE A 71 -1.62 19.47 -7.67
CA ILE A 71 -2.01 20.44 -6.65
C ILE A 71 -0.84 20.57 -5.67
N ALA A 72 -0.13 21.69 -5.67
CA ALA A 72 1.10 21.85 -4.92
C ALA A 72 1.05 23.07 -4.00
N TYR A 73 1.04 22.84 -2.69
CA TYR A 73 1.03 23.91 -1.69
C TYR A 73 2.44 24.52 -1.54
N ASP A 74 2.53 25.85 -1.51
CA ASP A 74 3.79 26.58 -1.35
C ASP A 74 3.94 27.13 0.07
N PHE A 75 4.77 26.48 0.87
CA PHE A 75 5.04 26.88 2.25
C PHE A 75 5.58 28.31 2.38
N THR A 76 6.23 28.85 1.34
CA THR A 76 6.77 30.23 1.36
C THR A 76 5.68 31.31 1.37
N VAL A 77 4.44 30.95 1.02
CA VAL A 77 3.28 31.87 1.00
C VAL A 77 2.35 31.52 2.16
N LEU A 78 2.45 32.28 3.26
CA LEU A 78 1.69 32.06 4.50
C LEU A 78 1.68 30.59 4.97
N ALA A 79 2.85 29.95 5.01
CA ALA A 79 3.02 28.55 5.43
C ALA A 79 2.17 27.56 4.60
N GLY A 80 1.86 27.88 3.35
CA GLY A 80 1.05 27.05 2.46
C GLY A 80 -0.40 26.90 2.93
N SER A 81 -0.87 27.77 3.83
CA SER A 81 -2.21 27.67 4.41
C SER A 81 -3.31 27.78 3.35
N MET A 82 -4.36 26.97 3.50
CA MET A 82 -5.52 26.90 2.61
C MET A 82 -6.32 28.20 2.67
N GLY A 83 -6.11 29.07 1.68
CA GLY A 83 -6.88 30.30 1.44
C GLY A 83 -8.10 30.06 0.55
N GLU A 84 -9.06 30.97 0.59
CA GLU A 84 -10.32 30.81 -0.17
C GLU A 84 -10.08 30.75 -1.68
N VAL A 85 -9.25 31.63 -2.24
CA VAL A 85 -8.99 31.66 -3.68
C VAL A 85 -8.14 30.47 -4.11
N GLY A 86 -7.17 30.08 -3.27
CA GLY A 86 -6.41 28.84 -3.43
C GLY A 86 -7.34 27.63 -3.51
N GLU A 87 -8.27 27.49 -2.57
CA GLU A 87 -9.22 26.38 -2.58
C GLU A 87 -10.22 26.42 -3.74
N ARG A 88 -10.58 27.60 -4.27
CA ARG A 88 -11.32 27.70 -5.55
C ARG A 88 -10.51 27.14 -6.72
N LYS A 89 -9.19 27.38 -6.76
CA LYS A 89 -8.30 26.77 -7.78
C LYS A 89 -8.24 25.26 -7.64
N THR A 90 -8.05 24.76 -6.41
CA THR A 90 -7.95 23.32 -6.16
C THR A 90 -9.26 22.61 -6.47
N ALA A 91 -10.42 23.20 -6.13
CA ALA A 91 -11.75 22.67 -6.46
C ALA A 91 -11.97 22.56 -7.97
N ARG A 92 -11.64 23.62 -8.73
CA ARG A 92 -11.73 23.58 -10.19
C ARG A 92 -10.86 22.47 -10.79
N LEU A 93 -9.64 22.27 -10.27
CA LEU A 93 -8.77 21.21 -10.79
C LEU A 93 -9.33 19.81 -10.49
N ARG A 94 -9.84 19.56 -9.27
CA ARG A 94 -10.50 18.28 -8.92
C ARG A 94 -11.70 17.98 -9.81
N GLU A 95 -12.50 19.00 -10.16
CA GLU A 95 -13.60 18.84 -11.11
C GLU A 95 -13.11 18.44 -12.52
N ILE A 96 -12.00 19.03 -12.98
CA ILE A 96 -11.37 18.68 -14.25
C ILE A 96 -10.83 17.24 -14.22
N VAL A 97 -10.17 16.85 -13.13
CA VAL A 97 -9.67 15.48 -12.90
C VAL A 97 -10.81 14.46 -13.05
N LEU A 98 -11.95 14.69 -12.38
CA LEU A 98 -13.10 13.79 -12.47
C LEU A 98 -13.69 13.72 -13.88
N ARG A 99 -13.78 14.85 -14.58
CA ARG A 99 -14.32 14.92 -15.95
C ARG A 99 -13.40 14.29 -17.00
N GLN A 100 -12.09 14.46 -16.83
CA GLN A 100 -11.09 14.02 -17.81
C GLN A 100 -10.46 12.67 -17.48
N ARG A 101 -10.74 12.12 -16.29
CA ARG A 101 -10.26 10.81 -15.84
C ARG A 101 -8.72 10.69 -15.92
N ILE A 102 -8.03 11.68 -15.35
CA ILE A 102 -6.56 11.71 -15.26
C ILE A 102 -6.11 11.54 -13.81
N PRO A 103 -4.93 10.95 -13.54
CA PRO A 103 -4.36 10.88 -12.19
C PRO A 103 -4.15 12.27 -11.56
N VAL A 104 -4.10 12.32 -10.24
CA VAL A 104 -3.84 13.56 -9.49
C VAL A 104 -2.79 13.36 -8.39
N VAL A 105 -1.84 14.29 -8.35
CA VAL A 105 -0.76 14.33 -7.36
C VAL A 105 -0.89 15.58 -6.50
N TRP A 106 -0.97 15.40 -5.19
CA TRP A 106 -0.84 16.48 -4.21
C TRP A 106 0.60 16.55 -3.71
N LEU A 107 1.22 17.72 -3.85
CA LEU A 107 2.51 18.04 -3.23
C LEU A 107 2.24 18.85 -1.97
N LEU A 108 2.44 18.20 -0.82
CA LEU A 108 1.92 18.68 0.45
C LEU A 108 3.02 19.27 1.33
N ASP A 109 2.85 20.57 1.61
CA ASP A 109 3.71 21.36 2.48
C ASP A 109 2.88 22.55 2.99
N SER A 110 2.02 22.30 3.99
CA SER A 110 0.95 23.22 4.39
C SER A 110 0.61 23.16 5.88
N GLY A 111 0.63 24.33 6.53
CA GLY A 111 0.22 24.52 7.92
C GLY A 111 -1.30 24.37 8.19
N GLY A 112 -2.11 23.98 7.20
CA GLY A 112 -3.54 23.73 7.39
C GLY A 112 -4.43 24.91 6.96
N ALA A 113 -5.56 25.11 7.63
CA ALA A 113 -6.52 26.16 7.29
C ALA A 113 -5.96 27.56 7.60
N ARG A 114 -6.27 28.53 6.73
CA ARG A 114 -5.90 29.93 6.98
C ARG A 114 -6.84 30.57 8.00
N ILE A 115 -6.38 30.64 9.26
CA ILE A 115 -7.21 31.08 10.40
C ILE A 115 -7.71 32.52 10.23
N GLN A 116 -6.91 33.42 9.65
CA GLN A 116 -7.27 34.83 9.48
C GLN A 116 -8.56 35.01 8.66
N SER A 117 -8.80 34.13 7.68
CA SER A 117 -9.97 34.14 6.80
C SER A 117 -11.07 33.17 7.25
N SER A 118 -10.87 32.41 8.33
CA SER A 118 -11.75 31.27 8.67
C SER A 118 -12.07 31.13 10.17
N SER A 119 -11.82 32.16 10.98
CA SER A 119 -12.00 32.10 12.44
C SER A 119 -13.45 32.19 12.94
N GLY A 120 -14.45 32.18 12.04
CA GLY A 120 -15.86 32.38 12.38
C GLY A 120 -16.77 31.24 11.93
N SER A 121 -18.07 31.37 12.20
CA SER A 121 -19.11 30.38 11.85
C SER A 121 -19.23 30.10 10.34
N THR A 122 -18.58 30.89 9.49
CA THR A 122 -18.45 30.64 8.04
C THR A 122 -17.71 29.35 7.73
N PHE A 123 -16.95 28.79 8.68
CA PHE A 123 -16.34 27.46 8.57
C PHE A 123 -17.36 26.33 8.32
N ALA A 124 -18.65 26.55 8.58
CA ALA A 124 -19.72 25.62 8.19
C ALA A 124 -19.77 25.31 6.68
N GLY A 125 -19.19 26.18 5.83
CA GLY A 125 -19.06 25.95 4.38
C GLY A 125 -17.79 25.19 3.97
N ALA A 126 -16.92 24.81 4.90
CA ALA A 126 -15.68 24.09 4.61
C ALA A 126 -15.91 22.59 4.38
N GLY A 127 -14.88 21.89 3.88
CA GLY A 127 -14.85 20.43 3.80
C GLY A 127 -15.33 19.80 2.48
N ALA A 128 -15.81 20.60 1.51
CA ALA A 128 -16.17 20.11 0.18
C ALA A 128 -15.05 19.29 -0.50
N LEU A 129 -13.79 19.70 -0.27
CA LEU A 129 -12.56 19.01 -0.67
C LEU A 129 -12.60 17.51 -0.35
N PHE A 130 -12.96 17.11 0.87
CA PHE A 130 -12.90 15.72 1.30
C PHE A 130 -13.96 14.87 0.61
N ARG A 131 -15.17 15.42 0.46
CA ARG A 131 -16.24 14.76 -0.31
C ARG A 131 -15.83 14.56 -1.77
N GLU A 132 -15.17 15.56 -2.35
CA GLU A 132 -14.68 15.50 -3.74
C GLU A 132 -13.57 14.45 -3.91
N GLN A 133 -12.61 14.36 -2.98
CA GLN A 133 -11.60 13.29 -3.00
C GLN A 133 -12.19 11.90 -2.86
N VAL A 134 -13.19 11.73 -2.00
CA VAL A 134 -13.90 10.44 -1.88
C VAL A 134 -14.58 10.06 -3.21
N ALA A 135 -15.08 11.04 -3.97
CA ALA A 135 -15.64 10.79 -5.30
C ALA A 135 -14.59 10.41 -6.36
N LEU A 136 -13.30 10.71 -6.13
CA LEU A 136 -12.18 10.29 -6.98
C LEU A 136 -11.60 8.91 -6.58
N SER A 137 -11.89 8.43 -5.35
CA SER A 137 -11.38 7.17 -4.81
C SER A 137 -11.78 5.98 -5.66
N GLY A 138 -10.79 5.18 -6.10
CA GLY A 138 -10.99 4.04 -7.00
C GLY A 138 -11.46 4.42 -8.41
N VAL A 139 -11.43 5.71 -8.77
CA VAL A 139 -11.79 6.23 -10.10
C VAL A 139 -10.55 6.65 -10.86
N VAL A 140 -9.68 7.45 -10.23
CA VAL A 140 -8.38 7.87 -10.78
C VAL A 140 -7.32 7.63 -9.71
N PRO A 141 -6.06 7.30 -10.06
CA PRO A 141 -4.99 7.20 -9.09
C PRO A 141 -4.73 8.54 -8.39
N GLN A 142 -4.65 8.50 -7.06
CA GLN A 142 -4.44 9.65 -6.20
C GLN A 142 -3.16 9.48 -5.38
N VAL A 143 -2.24 10.44 -5.45
CA VAL A 143 -0.99 10.40 -4.66
C VAL A 143 -0.87 11.64 -3.78
N GLY A 144 -0.69 11.44 -2.48
CA GLY A 144 -0.44 12.51 -1.50
C GLY A 144 1.02 12.52 -1.06
N ALA A 145 1.90 13.20 -1.78
CA ALA A 145 3.32 13.27 -1.45
C ALA A 145 3.58 14.30 -0.34
N LEU A 146 4.05 13.84 0.82
CA LEU A 146 4.39 14.71 1.94
C LEU A 146 5.84 15.17 1.83
N LEU A 147 6.00 16.43 1.50
CA LEU A 147 7.28 17.12 1.31
C LEU A 147 7.50 18.20 2.38
N GLY A 148 6.68 18.17 3.44
CA GLY A 148 6.61 19.18 4.46
C GLY A 148 5.60 18.86 5.55
N HIS A 149 5.39 19.81 6.45
CA HIS A 149 4.46 19.65 7.56
C HIS A 149 3.01 19.79 7.07
N CYS A 150 2.13 18.91 7.55
CA CYS A 150 0.69 18.89 7.27
C CYS A 150 -0.10 18.77 8.57
N ALA A 151 -0.86 19.81 8.92
CA ALA A 151 -1.65 19.82 10.15
C ALA A 151 -3.16 19.90 9.87
N ALA A 152 -3.94 19.25 10.74
CA ALA A 152 -5.40 19.31 10.74
C ALA A 152 -6.01 18.89 9.39
N GLY A 153 -6.71 19.79 8.69
CA GLY A 153 -7.39 19.48 7.44
C GLY A 153 -6.45 18.97 6.34
N THR A 154 -5.20 19.46 6.29
CA THR A 154 -4.25 19.02 5.27
C THR A 154 -3.64 17.65 5.56
N ALA A 155 -3.78 17.13 6.78
CA ALA A 155 -3.44 15.74 7.11
C ALA A 155 -4.48 14.73 6.58
N TYR A 156 -5.74 15.15 6.38
CA TYR A 156 -6.76 14.28 5.78
C TYR A 156 -6.63 14.16 4.26
N ILE A 157 -6.02 15.15 3.58
CA ILE A 157 -5.76 15.09 2.14
C ILE A 157 -4.98 13.83 1.77
N PRO A 158 -3.76 13.58 2.29
CA PRO A 158 -3.01 12.39 1.95
C PRO A 158 -3.69 11.13 2.47
N ALA A 159 -4.31 11.16 3.65
CA ALA A 159 -4.99 10.00 4.23
C ALA A 159 -6.15 9.45 3.37
N LEU A 160 -6.70 10.26 2.47
CA LEU A 160 -7.74 9.87 1.50
C LEU A 160 -7.18 9.49 0.12
N THR A 161 -5.87 9.57 -0.09
CA THR A 161 -5.20 9.15 -1.33
C THR A 161 -4.85 7.66 -1.32
N ASP A 162 -4.32 7.18 -2.44
CA ASP A 162 -3.97 5.77 -2.65
C ASP A 162 -2.53 5.45 -2.24
N PHE A 163 -1.64 6.45 -2.26
CA PHE A 163 -0.22 6.32 -1.92
C PHE A 163 0.35 7.60 -1.30
N ILE A 164 1.06 7.41 -0.18
CA ILE A 164 1.55 8.49 0.69
C ILE A 164 3.05 8.30 0.96
N PRO A 165 3.93 8.75 0.05
CA PRO A 165 5.36 8.83 0.31
C PRO A 165 5.67 10.04 1.21
N MET A 166 6.54 9.85 2.19
CA MET A 166 6.98 10.88 3.14
C MET A 166 8.49 11.07 3.09
N VAL A 167 8.93 12.32 3.05
CA VAL A 167 10.36 12.68 3.16
C VAL A 167 10.79 12.69 4.62
N LYS A 168 11.84 11.94 4.92
CA LYS A 168 12.37 11.79 6.28
C LYS A 168 12.90 13.10 6.84
N GLY A 169 12.49 13.43 8.07
CA GLY A 169 13.01 14.56 8.84
C GLY A 169 12.55 15.95 8.37
N THR A 170 11.91 16.06 7.20
CA THR A 170 11.38 17.33 6.68
C THR A 170 9.86 17.33 6.53
N SER A 171 9.22 16.16 6.62
CA SER A 171 7.76 16.01 6.53
C SER A 171 7.15 15.42 7.79
N SER A 172 5.94 15.88 8.14
CA SER A 172 5.15 15.32 9.23
C SER A 172 3.66 15.51 8.96
N MET A 173 2.80 14.65 9.52
CA MET A 173 1.35 14.88 9.51
C MET A 173 0.69 14.59 10.86
N ALA A 174 -0.23 15.46 11.27
CA ALA A 174 -0.99 15.24 12.50
C ALA A 174 -2.33 15.97 12.47
N LEU A 175 -3.30 15.49 13.26
CA LEU A 175 -4.60 16.16 13.42
C LEU A 175 -4.50 17.52 14.12
N GLY A 176 -3.49 17.72 14.95
CA GLY A 176 -3.18 18.99 15.58
C GLY A 176 -1.67 19.20 15.62
N GLY A 177 -1.22 20.45 15.47
CA GLY A 177 0.21 20.77 15.64
C GLY A 177 0.66 20.62 17.10
N ARG A 178 1.96 20.48 17.33
CA ARG A 178 2.53 20.21 18.67
C ARG A 178 2.07 21.20 19.76
N HIS A 179 1.86 22.46 19.40
CA HIS A 179 1.42 23.51 20.33
C HIS A 179 -0.02 23.28 20.82
N LEU A 180 -0.90 22.76 19.95
CA LEU A 180 -2.26 22.39 20.33
C LEU A 180 -2.25 21.15 21.23
N VAL A 181 -1.42 20.15 20.90
CA VAL A 181 -1.28 18.94 21.73
C VAL A 181 -0.80 19.29 23.13
N LYS A 182 0.24 20.11 23.26
CA LYS A 182 0.74 20.59 24.56
C LYS A 182 -0.32 21.32 25.35
N ALA A 183 -1.09 22.20 24.70
CA ALA A 183 -2.15 22.94 25.37
C ALA A 183 -3.31 22.04 25.83
N ALA A 184 -3.66 21.01 25.06
CA ALA A 184 -4.80 20.13 25.33
C ALA A 184 -4.48 18.98 26.29
N THR A 185 -3.26 18.44 26.25
CA THR A 185 -2.87 17.20 26.96
C THR A 185 -1.74 17.40 27.96
N GLY A 186 -0.98 18.50 27.86
CA GLY A 186 0.24 18.73 28.63
C GLY A 186 1.48 18.04 28.06
N GLU A 187 1.35 17.24 27.00
CA GLU A 187 2.45 16.51 26.36
C GLU A 187 3.37 17.47 25.58
N ASP A 188 4.68 17.40 25.83
CA ASP A 188 5.69 18.23 25.15
C ASP A 188 6.50 17.38 24.16
N VAL A 189 6.05 17.37 22.91
CA VAL A 189 6.61 16.56 21.81
C VAL A 189 7.06 17.41 20.63
N THR A 190 7.99 16.88 19.84
CA THR A 190 8.36 17.48 18.56
C THR A 190 7.36 17.09 17.46
N GLU A 191 7.40 17.78 16.32
CA GLU A 191 6.59 17.39 15.15
C GLU A 191 6.98 15.99 14.62
N GLU A 192 8.26 15.61 14.74
CA GLU A 192 8.76 14.29 14.32
C GLU A 192 8.28 13.20 15.27
N ASP A 193 8.33 13.43 16.59
CA ASP A 193 7.85 12.45 17.59
C ASP A 193 6.34 12.19 17.46
N MET A 194 5.58 13.22 17.11
CA MET A 194 4.12 13.16 17.02
C MET A 194 3.63 12.56 15.71
N GLY A 195 4.23 12.95 14.58
CA GLY A 195 3.70 12.66 13.25
C GLY A 195 4.76 12.62 12.16
N GLY A 196 6.02 12.36 12.52
CA GLY A 196 7.11 12.22 11.58
C GLY A 196 6.96 11.01 10.65
N SER A 197 7.84 10.96 9.66
CA SER A 197 7.90 9.87 8.68
C SER A 197 7.96 8.47 9.31
N GLU A 198 8.76 8.31 10.38
CA GLU A 198 8.93 7.04 11.08
C GLU A 198 7.64 6.58 11.78
N VAL A 199 6.93 7.49 12.44
CA VAL A 199 5.65 7.22 13.11
C VAL A 199 4.65 6.64 12.11
N HIS A 200 4.55 7.24 10.92
CA HIS A 200 3.58 6.83 9.92
C HIS A 200 3.97 5.62 9.09
N ASN A 201 5.26 5.38 8.88
CA ASN A 201 5.76 4.23 8.13
C ASN A 201 5.98 2.97 8.96
N LYS A 202 6.10 3.07 10.29
CA LYS A 202 6.41 1.91 11.15
C LYS A 202 5.34 1.60 12.20
N HIS A 203 4.58 2.61 12.66
CA HIS A 203 3.68 2.45 13.81
C HIS A 203 2.21 2.59 13.46
N SER A 204 1.80 3.73 12.88
CA SER A 204 0.38 3.96 12.57
C SER A 204 -0.05 3.38 11.23
N GLY A 205 0.88 3.12 10.31
CA GLY A 205 0.58 2.59 8.98
C GLY A 205 -0.18 3.55 8.09
N VAL A 206 -0.19 4.87 8.38
CA VAL A 206 -0.81 5.87 7.50
C VAL A 206 0.02 6.01 6.22
N ALA A 207 1.33 6.22 6.34
CA ALA A 207 2.21 6.39 5.19
C ALA A 207 2.59 5.07 4.52
N ASP A 208 2.99 5.14 3.24
CA ASP A 208 3.28 3.99 2.39
C ASP A 208 4.77 3.83 2.10
N ALA A 209 5.54 4.92 2.11
CA ALA A 209 6.98 4.91 1.94
C ALA A 209 7.67 6.03 2.72
N GLU A 210 8.88 5.76 3.20
CA GLU A 210 9.81 6.74 3.76
C GLU A 210 10.98 6.88 2.78
N VAL A 211 11.28 8.10 2.34
CA VAL A 211 12.36 8.43 1.39
C VAL A 211 13.28 9.51 1.96
N ALA A 212 14.50 9.62 1.45
CA ALA A 212 15.51 10.50 2.06
C ALA A 212 15.39 11.97 1.62
N SER A 213 14.76 12.25 0.49
CA SER A 213 14.74 13.59 -0.12
C SER A 213 13.49 13.86 -0.94
N ASP A 214 13.27 15.13 -1.29
CA ASP A 214 12.20 15.53 -2.22
C ASP A 214 12.42 14.89 -3.60
N GLU A 215 13.66 14.81 -4.08
CA GLU A 215 14.04 14.19 -5.35
C GLU A 215 13.65 12.71 -5.40
N GLU A 216 14.01 11.94 -4.36
CA GLU A 216 13.64 10.53 -4.26
C GLU A 216 12.12 10.35 -4.15
N CYS A 217 11.43 11.24 -3.42
CA CYS A 217 9.98 11.23 -3.30
C CYS A 217 9.31 11.37 -4.68
N LEU A 218 9.70 12.39 -5.44
CA LEU A 218 9.10 12.66 -6.75
C LEU A 218 9.43 11.58 -7.78
N ALA A 219 10.64 11.02 -7.74
CA ALA A 219 10.99 9.85 -8.56
C ALA A 219 10.15 8.63 -8.21
N LEU A 220 9.90 8.39 -6.92
CA LEU A 220 9.03 7.30 -6.45
C LEU A 220 7.58 7.51 -6.87
N VAL A 221 7.07 8.75 -6.86
CA VAL A 221 5.72 9.08 -7.36
C VAL A 221 5.59 8.72 -8.84
N ARG A 222 6.56 9.12 -9.69
CA ARG A 222 6.57 8.76 -11.12
C ARG A 222 6.55 7.24 -11.31
N ARG A 223 7.43 6.54 -10.60
CA ARG A 223 7.52 5.07 -10.65
C ARG A 223 6.25 4.39 -10.20
N TYR A 224 5.65 4.84 -9.10
CA TYR A 224 4.37 4.32 -8.60
C TYR A 224 3.27 4.46 -9.66
N LEU A 225 3.10 5.65 -10.25
CA LEU A 225 2.10 5.90 -11.28
C LEU A 225 2.34 5.11 -12.57
N SER A 226 3.57 4.67 -12.83
CA SER A 226 3.88 3.80 -13.97
C SER A 226 3.18 2.44 -13.92
N PHE A 227 2.72 1.97 -12.76
CA PHE A 227 2.00 0.70 -12.61
C PHE A 227 0.49 0.83 -12.81
N PHE A 228 -0.06 2.04 -12.76
CA PHE A 228 -1.50 2.28 -12.77
C PHE A 228 -1.97 2.78 -14.15
N PRO A 229 -3.20 2.42 -14.57
CA PRO A 229 -3.88 3.09 -15.67
C PRO A 229 -4.17 4.56 -15.32
N SER A 230 -4.66 5.36 -16.27
CA SER A 230 -5.02 6.75 -15.98
C SER A 230 -6.29 6.84 -15.13
N HIS A 231 -7.16 5.84 -15.24
CA HIS A 231 -8.38 5.67 -14.49
C HIS A 231 -8.85 4.21 -14.50
N ASN A 232 -9.86 3.89 -13.70
CA ASN A 232 -10.41 2.54 -13.51
C ASN A 232 -11.18 1.92 -14.70
N GLY A 233 -11.08 2.51 -15.89
CA GLY A 233 -11.74 2.04 -17.12
C GLY A 233 -10.76 1.76 -18.25
N GLU A 234 -9.46 1.79 -17.94
CA GLU A 234 -8.35 1.44 -18.83
C GLU A 234 -7.58 0.26 -18.20
N ASP A 235 -6.93 -0.54 -19.04
CA ASP A 235 -6.01 -1.56 -18.58
C ASP A 235 -4.72 -0.92 -18.01
N PRO A 236 -4.09 -1.51 -16.97
CA PRO A 236 -2.76 -1.09 -16.53
C PRO A 236 -1.74 -1.10 -17.68
N PRO A 237 -0.80 -0.13 -17.71
CA PRO A 237 0.15 0.00 -18.80
C PRO A 237 1.18 -1.15 -18.81
N GLU A 238 1.15 -1.95 -19.88
CA GLU A 238 2.19 -2.93 -20.19
C GLU A 238 3.46 -2.25 -20.71
N THR A 239 4.62 -2.77 -20.34
CA THR A 239 5.92 -2.35 -20.87
C THR A 239 6.59 -3.50 -21.61
N GLU A 240 7.46 -3.21 -22.57
CA GLU A 240 8.35 -4.26 -23.07
C GLU A 240 9.29 -4.69 -21.93
N SER A 241 9.48 -6.00 -21.74
CA SER A 241 10.49 -6.53 -20.83
C SER A 241 11.58 -7.24 -21.62
N THR A 242 12.81 -6.99 -21.21
CA THR A 242 14.01 -7.66 -21.74
C THR A 242 14.32 -8.97 -21.03
N ASP A 243 13.63 -9.27 -19.92
CA ASP A 243 13.79 -10.50 -19.14
C ASP A 243 12.91 -11.64 -19.72
N PRO A 244 13.49 -12.76 -20.20
CA PRO A 244 12.72 -13.88 -20.73
C PRO A 244 11.64 -14.35 -19.74
N VAL A 245 10.41 -14.48 -20.25
CA VAL A 245 9.25 -14.90 -19.43
C VAL A 245 9.38 -16.35 -18.93
N ASP A 246 10.15 -17.17 -19.64
CA ASP A 246 10.49 -18.55 -19.32
C ASP A 246 11.83 -18.70 -18.57
N ARG A 247 12.42 -17.59 -18.12
CA ARG A 247 13.62 -17.63 -17.26
C ARG A 247 13.32 -18.48 -16.03
N ARG A 248 14.16 -19.50 -15.83
CA ARG A 248 14.16 -20.30 -14.61
C ARG A 248 14.82 -19.54 -13.45
N CYS A 249 14.18 -19.61 -12.29
CA CYS A 249 14.60 -18.96 -11.05
C CYS A 249 15.27 -19.99 -10.12
N GLU A 250 16.39 -20.58 -10.56
CA GLU A 250 17.13 -21.64 -9.85
C GLU A 250 17.56 -21.21 -8.42
N GLU A 251 17.76 -19.92 -8.19
CA GLU A 251 18.07 -19.34 -6.89
C GLU A 251 17.01 -19.66 -5.82
N LEU A 252 15.75 -19.93 -6.21
CA LEU A 252 14.64 -20.23 -5.31
C LEU A 252 14.89 -21.46 -4.44
N TYR A 253 15.63 -22.46 -4.94
CA TYR A 253 16.02 -23.65 -4.16
C TYR A 253 16.86 -23.30 -2.93
N SER A 254 17.65 -22.23 -3.03
CA SER A 254 18.53 -21.79 -1.94
C SER A 254 17.84 -20.78 -1.00
N ILE A 255 16.87 -20.03 -1.53
CA ILE A 255 16.16 -18.99 -0.77
C ILE A 255 15.17 -19.62 0.20
N VAL A 256 14.37 -20.57 -0.26
CA VAL A 256 13.28 -21.18 0.53
C VAL A 256 13.75 -22.53 1.08
N PRO A 257 13.98 -22.65 2.39
CA PRO A 257 14.46 -23.89 2.98
C PRO A 257 13.30 -24.89 3.11
N THR A 258 13.61 -26.16 2.81
CA THR A 258 12.68 -27.29 3.00
C THR A 258 12.28 -27.50 4.46
N ALA A 259 13.15 -27.12 5.41
CA ALA A 259 12.85 -27.20 6.84
C ALA A 259 11.76 -26.17 7.24
N PRO A 260 10.58 -26.61 7.72
CA PRO A 260 9.39 -25.75 7.85
C PRO A 260 9.51 -24.61 8.87
N ARG A 261 10.40 -24.77 9.86
CA ARG A 261 10.68 -23.77 10.92
C ARG A 261 11.78 -22.77 10.56
N ARG A 262 12.53 -22.99 9.47
CA ARG A 262 13.61 -22.08 9.08
C ARG A 262 13.01 -20.91 8.29
N ALA A 263 13.19 -19.70 8.80
CA ALA A 263 12.77 -18.47 8.12
C ALA A 263 13.68 -18.13 6.93
N TYR A 264 13.13 -17.35 6.01
CA TYR A 264 13.82 -16.74 4.88
C TYR A 264 13.13 -15.43 4.53
N ASP A 265 13.84 -14.56 3.80
CA ASP A 265 13.31 -13.27 3.37
C ASP A 265 12.55 -13.41 2.04
N THR A 266 11.23 -13.27 2.09
CA THR A 266 10.36 -13.37 0.91
C THR A 266 10.63 -12.29 -0.13
N ARG A 267 11.29 -11.17 0.23
CA ARG A 267 11.74 -10.18 -0.77
C ARG A 267 12.68 -10.79 -1.80
N LYS A 268 13.48 -11.78 -1.40
CA LYS A 268 14.37 -12.50 -2.33
C LYS A 268 13.59 -13.37 -3.31
N VAL A 269 12.48 -13.96 -2.87
CA VAL A 269 11.58 -14.70 -3.76
C VAL A 269 10.94 -13.75 -4.76
N VAL A 270 10.41 -12.61 -4.29
CA VAL A 270 9.82 -11.59 -5.17
C VAL A 270 10.84 -11.09 -6.19
N ALA A 271 12.06 -10.72 -5.76
CA ALA A 271 13.12 -10.28 -6.64
C ALA A 271 13.53 -11.33 -7.70
N ALA A 272 13.43 -12.62 -7.37
CA ALA A 272 13.75 -13.69 -8.31
C ALA A 272 12.69 -13.85 -9.41
N ILE A 273 11.41 -13.62 -9.12
CA ILE A 273 10.30 -13.91 -10.04
C ILE A 273 9.83 -12.71 -10.87
N VAL A 274 10.05 -11.49 -10.40
CA VAL A 274 9.70 -10.26 -11.15
C VAL A 274 10.69 -10.00 -12.27
N ASP A 275 10.33 -9.13 -13.21
CA ASP A 275 11.19 -8.76 -14.33
C ASP A 275 12.50 -8.14 -13.82
N ALA A 276 13.64 -8.60 -14.34
CA ALA A 276 14.95 -8.10 -13.96
C ALA A 276 15.17 -6.60 -14.24
N ASP A 277 14.45 -6.06 -15.22
CA ASP A 277 14.45 -4.63 -15.60
C ASP A 277 13.34 -3.82 -14.91
N CYS A 278 12.53 -4.44 -14.06
CA CYS A 278 11.55 -3.74 -13.24
C CYS A 278 12.16 -3.31 -11.90
N GLU A 279 11.94 -2.06 -11.52
CA GLU A 279 12.18 -1.58 -10.15
C GLU A 279 10.87 -1.64 -9.35
N PRO A 280 10.68 -2.60 -8.43
CA PRO A 280 9.42 -2.76 -7.71
C PRO A 280 9.17 -1.60 -6.72
N VAL A 281 7.90 -1.37 -6.40
CA VAL A 281 7.48 -0.43 -5.34
C VAL A 281 6.85 -1.23 -4.20
N GLU A 282 7.60 -1.42 -3.11
CA GLU A 282 7.07 -2.04 -1.90
C GLU A 282 6.23 -1.01 -1.12
N VAL A 283 4.94 -1.29 -1.00
CA VAL A 283 3.98 -0.46 -0.27
C VAL A 283 4.01 -0.84 1.21
N LYS A 284 4.15 0.15 2.10
CA LYS A 284 4.23 -0.02 3.55
C LYS A 284 5.38 -0.95 3.98
N ALA A 285 6.56 -0.81 3.39
CA ALA A 285 7.71 -1.68 3.66
C ALA A 285 8.12 -1.72 5.15
N GLY A 286 7.96 -0.61 5.87
CA GLY A 286 8.27 -0.48 7.30
C GLY A 286 7.18 -1.00 8.25
N PHE A 287 5.94 -1.17 7.77
CA PHE A 287 4.76 -1.49 8.58
C PHE A 287 4.28 -2.92 8.32
N ALA A 288 3.91 -3.63 9.40
CA ALA A 288 3.46 -5.03 9.35
C ALA A 288 4.40 -5.93 8.50
N ARG A 289 5.69 -5.95 8.86
CA ARG A 289 6.76 -6.59 8.07
C ARG A 289 6.65 -8.13 7.93
N ASN A 290 5.70 -8.74 8.64
CA ASN A 290 5.25 -10.14 8.50
C ASN A 290 4.48 -10.39 7.21
N LEU A 291 4.04 -9.34 6.50
CA LEU A 291 3.43 -9.42 5.17
C LEU A 291 4.02 -8.34 4.25
N LEU A 292 4.39 -8.74 3.05
CA LEU A 292 4.87 -7.88 1.98
C LEU A 292 3.72 -7.57 1.01
N THR A 293 3.65 -6.32 0.56
CA THR A 293 2.74 -5.84 -0.48
C THR A 293 3.55 -5.00 -1.46
N THR A 294 3.65 -5.43 -2.72
CA THR A 294 4.57 -4.82 -3.70
C THR A 294 3.94 -4.73 -5.07
N LEU A 295 4.11 -3.59 -5.74
CA LEU A 295 3.85 -3.45 -7.17
C LEU A 295 5.10 -3.82 -7.96
N ALA A 296 4.96 -4.67 -8.96
CA ALA A 296 6.05 -5.11 -9.82
C ALA A 296 5.54 -5.41 -11.24
N ARG A 297 6.41 -5.92 -12.11
CA ARG A 297 6.04 -6.45 -13.43
C ARG A 297 6.51 -7.89 -13.61
N ILE A 298 5.71 -8.67 -14.32
CA ILE A 298 6.06 -10.02 -14.79
C ILE A 298 5.72 -10.11 -16.27
N GLY A 299 6.73 -10.27 -17.11
CA GLY A 299 6.60 -10.22 -18.57
C GLY A 299 6.04 -8.89 -19.07
N GLY A 300 6.41 -7.78 -18.43
CA GLY A 300 5.97 -6.43 -18.80
C GLY A 300 4.61 -6.01 -18.23
N GLN A 301 3.84 -6.94 -17.66
CA GLN A 301 2.51 -6.68 -17.11
C GLN A 301 2.61 -6.25 -15.64
N PRO A 302 1.99 -5.11 -15.22
CA PRO A 302 1.89 -4.73 -13.82
C PRO A 302 1.18 -5.80 -12.98
N VAL A 303 1.70 -6.09 -11.79
CA VAL A 303 1.13 -7.02 -10.82
C VAL A 303 1.25 -6.47 -9.40
N GLY A 304 0.23 -6.75 -8.58
CA GLY A 304 0.25 -6.55 -7.14
C GLY A 304 0.60 -7.87 -6.44
N ILE A 305 1.70 -7.91 -5.69
CA ILE A 305 2.16 -9.10 -4.99
C ILE A 305 1.83 -8.98 -3.50
N VAL A 306 1.12 -9.98 -2.95
CA VAL A 306 0.85 -10.13 -1.52
C VAL A 306 1.56 -11.38 -1.02
N ALA A 307 2.54 -11.23 -0.13
CA ALA A 307 3.41 -12.34 0.25
C ALA A 307 3.66 -12.42 1.75
N SER A 308 3.48 -13.59 2.34
CA SER A 308 3.86 -13.84 3.75
C SER A 308 5.37 -13.73 3.91
N ASN A 309 5.86 -13.10 4.98
CA ASN A 309 7.29 -12.96 5.26
C ASN A 309 7.70 -13.71 6.53
N PRO A 310 8.27 -14.92 6.41
CA PRO A 310 8.68 -15.75 7.54
C PRO A 310 9.71 -15.12 8.48
N MET A 311 10.48 -14.11 8.04
CA MET A 311 11.44 -13.40 8.89
C MET A 311 10.80 -12.68 10.08
N VAL A 312 9.50 -12.38 10.00
CA VAL A 312 8.78 -11.63 11.04
C VAL A 312 7.55 -12.43 11.44
N LEU A 313 7.45 -12.77 12.73
CA LEU A 313 6.35 -13.58 13.29
C LEU A 313 6.14 -14.93 12.59
N GLY A 314 7.18 -15.47 11.94
CA GLY A 314 7.09 -16.71 11.18
C GLY A 314 6.13 -16.64 9.98
N GLY A 315 5.79 -15.43 9.52
CA GLY A 315 4.81 -15.19 8.45
C GLY A 315 3.36 -15.20 8.94
N ALA A 316 3.13 -15.28 10.26
CA ALA A 316 1.78 -15.23 10.83
C ALA A 316 1.15 -13.85 10.65
N LEU A 317 -0.16 -13.82 10.44
CA LEU A 317 -0.92 -12.59 10.19
C LEU A 317 -1.42 -11.98 11.50
N ASP A 318 -1.25 -10.67 11.64
CA ASP A 318 -1.74 -9.85 12.76
C ASP A 318 -2.72 -8.77 12.28
N VAL A 319 -3.20 -7.92 13.19
CA VAL A 319 -4.18 -6.87 12.88
C VAL A 319 -3.68 -5.91 11.80
N ASN A 320 -2.39 -5.57 11.88
CA ASN A 320 -1.75 -4.60 10.99
C ASN A 320 -1.48 -5.21 9.61
N ALA A 321 -1.04 -6.46 9.53
CA ALA A 321 -0.88 -7.16 8.25
C ALA A 321 -2.22 -7.32 7.53
N ALA A 322 -3.30 -7.61 8.27
CA ALA A 322 -4.63 -7.74 7.69
C ALA A 322 -5.13 -6.41 7.10
N ASP A 323 -4.99 -5.30 7.83
CA ASP A 323 -5.37 -3.96 7.32
C ASP A 323 -4.52 -3.55 6.11
N LYS A 324 -3.19 -3.79 6.18
CA LYS A 324 -2.24 -3.53 5.08
C LYS A 324 -2.64 -4.30 3.81
N ALA A 325 -2.91 -5.60 3.95
CA ALA A 325 -3.27 -6.46 2.83
C ALA A 325 -4.61 -6.05 2.21
N ALA A 326 -5.63 -5.82 3.04
CA ALA A 326 -6.97 -5.46 2.58
C ALA A 326 -6.94 -4.19 1.74
N ARG A 327 -6.25 -3.13 2.22
CA ARG A 327 -6.11 -1.88 1.46
C ARG A 327 -5.38 -2.08 0.13
N PHE A 328 -4.31 -2.87 0.11
CA PHE A 328 -3.55 -3.13 -1.10
C PHE A 328 -4.33 -3.96 -2.13
N VAL A 329 -5.09 -4.97 -1.69
CA VAL A 329 -5.96 -5.78 -2.55
C VAL A 329 -7.05 -4.91 -3.19
N TRP A 330 -7.75 -4.09 -2.42
CA TRP A 330 -8.75 -3.16 -2.96
C TRP A 330 -8.14 -2.14 -3.92
N LEU A 331 -6.93 -1.67 -3.65
CA LEU A 331 -6.23 -0.74 -4.54
C LEU A 331 -5.94 -1.40 -5.90
N CYS A 332 -5.39 -2.61 -5.90
CA CYS A 332 -5.08 -3.31 -7.14
C CYS A 332 -6.36 -3.63 -7.93
N ASP A 333 -7.40 -4.11 -7.24
CA ASP A 333 -8.69 -4.43 -7.85
C ASP A 333 -9.36 -3.22 -8.49
N ALA A 334 -9.37 -2.07 -7.80
CA ALA A 334 -9.99 -0.83 -8.29
C ALA A 334 -9.36 -0.31 -9.59
N PHE A 335 -8.11 -0.69 -9.89
CA PHE A 335 -7.37 -0.23 -11.07
C PHE A 335 -6.97 -1.35 -12.02
N GLY A 336 -7.62 -2.52 -11.92
CA GLY A 336 -7.42 -3.62 -12.86
C GLY A 336 -6.05 -4.29 -12.78
N ILE A 337 -5.30 -4.11 -11.69
CA ILE A 337 -3.98 -4.72 -11.49
C ILE A 337 -4.17 -6.15 -10.96
N PRO A 338 -3.71 -7.19 -11.69
CA PRO A 338 -3.75 -8.58 -11.22
C PRO A 338 -3.02 -8.78 -9.90
N LEU A 339 -3.50 -9.72 -9.10
CA LEU A 339 -2.94 -10.06 -7.79
C LEU A 339 -2.21 -11.41 -7.84
N VAL A 340 -1.01 -11.44 -7.25
CA VAL A 340 -0.21 -12.64 -7.05
C VAL A 340 0.00 -12.86 -5.56
N PHE A 341 -0.41 -14.02 -5.05
CA PHE A 341 -0.30 -14.40 -3.66
C PHE A 341 0.81 -15.45 -3.47
N LEU A 342 1.78 -15.15 -2.60
CA LEU A 342 2.87 -16.09 -2.25
C LEU A 342 2.69 -16.56 -0.81
N HIS A 343 2.36 -17.84 -0.63
CA HIS A 343 2.02 -18.38 0.69
C HIS A 343 3.24 -18.97 1.39
N ASP A 344 3.55 -18.45 2.57
CA ASP A 344 4.23 -19.17 3.64
C ASP A 344 3.66 -18.72 5.00
N VAL A 345 2.37 -18.99 5.19
CA VAL A 345 1.54 -18.49 6.27
C VAL A 345 1.11 -19.62 7.22
N PRO A 346 1.48 -19.56 8.51
CA PRO A 346 1.03 -20.53 9.51
C PRO A 346 -0.40 -20.26 10.03
N GLY A 347 -1.03 -19.16 9.60
CA GLY A 347 -2.34 -18.69 10.03
C GLY A 347 -2.27 -17.29 10.65
N PHE A 348 -3.33 -16.91 11.35
CA PHE A 348 -3.35 -15.70 12.17
C PHE A 348 -2.69 -15.95 13.54
N ILE A 349 -2.09 -14.92 14.10
CA ILE A 349 -1.60 -14.96 15.48
C ILE A 349 -2.80 -15.13 16.43
N VAL A 350 -2.62 -15.96 17.44
CA VAL A 350 -3.61 -16.24 18.48
C VAL A 350 -3.15 -15.69 19.83
N GLY A 351 -4.09 -15.30 20.68
CA GLY A 351 -3.80 -14.87 22.05
C GLY A 351 -4.66 -13.69 22.52
N THR A 352 -4.79 -13.53 23.83
CA THR A 352 -5.70 -12.53 24.42
C THR A 352 -5.36 -11.09 24.04
N ALA A 353 -4.10 -10.77 23.74
CA ALA A 353 -3.67 -9.44 23.31
C ALA A 353 -4.23 -9.08 21.91
N VAL A 354 -4.09 -9.97 20.93
CA VAL A 354 -4.59 -9.74 19.56
C VAL A 354 -6.12 -9.80 19.50
N GLU A 355 -6.74 -10.61 20.37
CA GLU A 355 -8.20 -10.59 20.53
C GLU A 355 -8.71 -9.22 21.03
N LYS A 356 -8.04 -8.61 22.01
CA LYS A 356 -8.38 -7.25 22.51
C LYS A 356 -8.16 -6.16 21.46
N GLN A 357 -7.23 -6.36 20.53
CA GLN A 357 -7.04 -5.47 19.38
C GLN A 357 -8.15 -5.64 18.32
N GLY A 358 -8.89 -6.75 18.36
CA GLY A 358 -9.95 -7.08 17.41
C GLY A 358 -9.44 -7.85 16.19
N ILE A 359 -8.56 -8.83 16.37
CA ILE A 359 -8.01 -9.62 15.25
C ILE A 359 -9.08 -10.21 14.33
N ILE A 360 -10.25 -10.57 14.86
CA ILE A 360 -11.37 -11.09 14.06
C ILE A 360 -11.87 -10.06 13.04
N ARG A 361 -12.16 -8.82 13.45
CA ARG A 361 -12.67 -7.77 12.53
C ARG A 361 -11.60 -7.30 11.55
N HIS A 362 -10.34 -7.24 11.98
CA HIS A 362 -9.21 -6.90 11.11
C HIS A 362 -8.94 -8.01 10.08
N GLY A 363 -8.86 -9.27 10.50
CA GLY A 363 -8.74 -10.42 9.61
C GLY A 363 -9.91 -10.53 8.64
N ALA A 364 -11.13 -10.17 9.07
CA ALA A 364 -12.30 -10.13 8.22
C ALA A 364 -12.22 -9.08 7.10
N LYS A 365 -11.47 -7.97 7.26
CA LYS A 365 -11.19 -7.04 6.16
C LYS A 365 -10.39 -7.69 5.04
N PHE A 366 -9.36 -8.47 5.41
CA PHE A 366 -8.54 -9.16 4.42
C PHE A 366 -9.35 -10.26 3.71
N LEU A 367 -10.14 -11.04 4.46
CA LEU A 367 -11.12 -11.97 3.89
C LEU A 367 -12.06 -11.27 2.89
N PHE A 368 -12.64 -10.14 3.29
CA PHE A 368 -13.57 -9.38 2.46
C PHE A 368 -12.90 -8.87 1.18
N ALA A 369 -11.70 -8.27 1.29
CA ALA A 369 -10.99 -7.71 0.15
C ALA A 369 -10.68 -8.77 -0.92
N VAL A 370 -10.17 -9.94 -0.52
CA VAL A 370 -9.84 -11.02 -1.47
C VAL A 370 -11.09 -11.66 -2.07
N SER A 371 -12.16 -11.77 -1.29
CA SER A 371 -13.46 -12.29 -1.78
C SER A 371 -14.16 -11.32 -2.72
N GLU A 372 -14.01 -10.02 -2.52
CA GLU A 372 -14.63 -8.99 -3.36
C GLU A 372 -13.89 -8.83 -4.69
N ALA A 373 -12.55 -8.88 -4.65
CA ALA A 373 -11.70 -8.64 -5.81
C ALA A 373 -12.06 -9.52 -7.02
N THR A 374 -12.13 -8.89 -8.18
CA THR A 374 -12.55 -9.45 -9.47
C THR A 374 -11.43 -9.50 -10.50
N VAL A 375 -10.32 -8.77 -10.28
CA VAL A 375 -9.10 -8.93 -11.07
C VAL A 375 -8.60 -10.38 -11.09
N PRO A 376 -7.70 -10.76 -12.02
CA PRO A 376 -7.05 -12.05 -11.98
C PRO A 376 -6.28 -12.24 -10.66
N LYS A 377 -6.47 -13.38 -10.00
CA LYS A 377 -5.85 -13.75 -8.72
C LYS A 377 -5.12 -15.08 -8.88
N ILE A 378 -3.80 -15.04 -8.75
CA ILE A 378 -2.91 -16.19 -8.93
C ILE A 378 -2.23 -16.48 -7.60
N SER A 379 -2.20 -17.74 -7.19
CA SER A 379 -1.63 -18.15 -5.91
C SER A 379 -0.53 -19.19 -6.11
N VAL A 380 0.56 -19.02 -5.38
CA VAL A 380 1.67 -19.98 -5.30
C VAL A 380 1.92 -20.35 -3.85
N VAL A 381 1.67 -21.61 -3.49
CA VAL A 381 1.99 -22.11 -2.14
C VAL A 381 3.43 -22.59 -2.10
N LEU A 382 4.29 -21.79 -1.46
CA LEU A 382 5.73 -22.09 -1.37
C LEU A 382 6.00 -23.18 -0.33
N ARG A 383 5.36 -23.05 0.84
CA ARG A 383 5.57 -23.94 1.98
C ARG A 383 4.33 -24.04 2.85
N LYS A 384 4.17 -23.24 3.90
CA LYS A 384 3.01 -23.38 4.81
C LYS A 384 1.83 -22.59 4.28
N SER A 385 0.63 -23.17 4.32
CA SER A 385 -0.60 -22.42 4.15
C SER A 385 -1.72 -23.03 4.97
N TYR A 386 -1.88 -22.54 6.20
CA TYR A 386 -2.80 -23.16 7.15
C TYR A 386 -4.02 -22.30 7.51
N GLY A 387 -5.12 -22.99 7.78
CA GLY A 387 -6.33 -22.45 8.40
C GLY A 387 -6.83 -21.19 7.71
N ALA A 388 -7.19 -20.18 8.51
CA ALA A 388 -7.62 -18.89 7.99
C ALA A 388 -6.54 -18.14 7.18
N GLY A 389 -5.27 -18.49 7.31
CA GLY A 389 -4.19 -17.97 6.46
C GLY A 389 -4.34 -18.43 5.01
N TYR A 390 -4.69 -19.69 4.77
CA TYR A 390 -4.98 -20.19 3.41
C TYR A 390 -6.14 -19.44 2.76
N PHE A 391 -7.15 -19.10 3.54
CA PHE A 391 -8.32 -18.37 3.06
C PHE A 391 -7.96 -16.96 2.57
N VAL A 392 -7.35 -16.15 3.44
CA VAL A 392 -7.04 -14.75 3.10
C VAL A 392 -5.89 -14.59 2.11
N MET A 393 -5.04 -15.60 1.96
CA MET A 393 -4.02 -15.59 0.91
C MET A 393 -4.57 -16.09 -0.44
N ASN A 394 -5.88 -16.03 -0.69
CA ASN A 394 -6.49 -16.46 -1.96
C ASN A 394 -6.35 -17.98 -2.21
N GLY A 395 -6.78 -18.79 -1.24
CA GLY A 395 -6.99 -20.22 -1.43
C GLY A 395 -8.12 -20.50 -2.44
N LEU A 396 -8.27 -21.76 -2.87
CA LEU A 396 -9.12 -22.16 -4.01
C LEU A 396 -10.55 -21.59 -3.95
N ALA A 397 -11.18 -21.63 -2.77
CA ALA A 397 -12.57 -21.18 -2.57
C ALA A 397 -12.78 -19.65 -2.72
N TYR A 398 -11.69 -18.87 -2.85
CA TYR A 398 -11.72 -17.42 -2.97
C TYR A 398 -11.62 -16.94 -4.42
N GLU A 399 -12.07 -17.78 -5.36
CA GLU A 399 -12.02 -17.53 -6.81
C GLU A 399 -10.59 -17.29 -7.28
N CYS A 400 -9.67 -18.16 -6.82
CA CYS A 400 -8.33 -18.22 -7.35
C CYS A 400 -8.39 -18.74 -8.78
N ASP A 401 -7.84 -17.98 -9.73
CA ASP A 401 -7.88 -18.33 -11.16
C ASP A 401 -6.75 -19.31 -11.53
N HIS A 402 -5.71 -19.38 -10.71
CA HIS A 402 -4.64 -20.37 -10.83
C HIS A 402 -3.92 -20.58 -9.49
N LEU A 403 -4.00 -21.79 -8.95
CA LEU A 403 -3.39 -22.22 -7.70
C LEU A 403 -2.31 -23.28 -7.98
N SER A 404 -1.05 -22.84 -7.99
CA SER A 404 0.11 -23.73 -8.06
C SER A 404 0.73 -23.94 -6.69
N ILE A 405 1.36 -25.10 -6.49
CA ILE A 405 2.03 -25.43 -5.23
C ILE A 405 3.42 -26.00 -5.48
N TRP A 406 4.35 -25.74 -4.56
CA TRP A 406 5.67 -26.37 -4.59
C TRP A 406 5.63 -27.77 -3.95
N PRO A 407 6.64 -28.63 -4.19
CA PRO A 407 6.73 -29.95 -3.56
C PRO A 407 6.90 -29.90 -2.04
N THR A 408 7.23 -28.72 -1.49
CA THR A 408 7.33 -28.46 -0.05
C THR A 408 6.07 -27.86 0.56
N ALA A 409 5.01 -27.69 -0.23
CA ALA A 409 3.77 -27.10 0.23
C ALA A 409 3.03 -28.01 1.22
N GLU A 410 2.49 -27.41 2.27
CA GLU A 410 1.65 -28.05 3.27
C GLU A 410 0.37 -27.20 3.41
N ILE A 411 -0.77 -27.75 2.96
CA ILE A 411 -2.10 -27.13 3.08
C ILE A 411 -2.91 -27.91 4.11
N ALA A 412 -3.36 -27.24 5.17
CA ALA A 412 -4.04 -27.90 6.29
C ALA A 412 -4.87 -26.92 7.12
N VAL A 413 -5.68 -27.44 8.06
CA VAL A 413 -6.37 -26.59 9.06
C VAL A 413 -5.36 -25.95 10.02
N MET A 414 -4.31 -26.68 10.39
CA MET A 414 -3.20 -26.22 11.22
C MET A 414 -1.95 -27.07 10.95
N GLY A 415 -0.78 -26.62 11.38
CA GLY A 415 0.46 -27.38 11.20
C GLY A 415 0.49 -28.70 11.98
N PRO A 416 1.30 -29.69 11.56
CA PRO A 416 1.34 -31.03 12.18
C PRO A 416 1.58 -31.03 13.68
N ASP A 417 2.52 -30.22 14.17
CA ASP A 417 2.80 -30.10 15.61
C ASP A 417 1.58 -29.57 16.38
N GLY A 418 0.85 -28.63 15.79
CA GLY A 418 -0.38 -28.08 16.36
C GLY A 418 -1.47 -29.15 16.46
N MET A 419 -1.65 -29.96 15.41
CA MET A 419 -2.60 -31.07 15.42
C MET A 419 -2.28 -32.06 16.54
N VAL A 420 -1.03 -32.53 16.62
CA VAL A 420 -0.60 -33.47 17.67
C VAL A 420 -0.90 -32.93 19.07
N ASN A 421 -0.55 -31.66 19.33
CA ASN A 421 -0.73 -31.07 20.65
C ASN A 421 -2.20 -30.89 21.05
N ILE A 422 -3.13 -30.81 20.08
CA ILE A 422 -4.56 -30.63 20.33
C ILE A 422 -5.28 -31.97 20.36
N THR A 423 -5.12 -32.80 19.32
CA THR A 423 -5.90 -34.03 19.14
C THR A 423 -5.30 -35.21 19.89
N MET A 424 -3.96 -35.27 19.99
CA MET A 424 -3.24 -36.37 20.65
C MET A 424 -2.80 -36.01 22.08
N ARG A 425 -3.31 -34.92 22.65
CA ARG A 425 -2.96 -34.47 24.01
C ARG A 425 -3.11 -35.57 25.05
N LYS A 426 -4.28 -36.23 25.10
CA LYS A 426 -4.57 -37.31 26.06
C LYS A 426 -3.64 -38.51 25.89
N HIS A 427 -3.26 -38.81 24.64
CA HIS A 427 -2.30 -39.87 24.35
C HIS A 427 -0.91 -39.50 24.87
N LEU A 428 -0.46 -38.27 24.62
CA LEU A 428 0.83 -37.76 25.10
C LEU A 428 0.90 -37.61 26.62
N GLU A 429 -0.22 -37.43 27.32
CA GLU A 429 -0.29 -37.44 28.79
C GLU A 429 -0.01 -38.83 29.38
N GLY A 430 -0.09 -39.89 28.57
CA GLY A 430 0.29 -41.25 28.96
C GLY A 430 1.80 -41.52 28.98
N PHE A 431 2.63 -40.56 28.54
CA PHE A 431 4.09 -40.65 28.55
C PHE A 431 4.66 -39.66 29.57
N GLU A 432 5.69 -40.08 30.32
CA GLU A 432 6.41 -39.16 31.20
C GLU A 432 7.12 -38.05 30.39
N GLU A 433 7.25 -36.86 30.98
CA GLU A 433 7.97 -35.76 30.35
C GLU A 433 9.43 -36.14 30.13
N GLY A 434 9.86 -36.12 28.86
CA GLY A 434 11.21 -36.49 28.48
C GLY A 434 11.28 -37.02 27.05
N LYS A 435 12.37 -37.72 26.77
CA LYS A 435 12.74 -38.16 25.43
C LYS A 435 11.67 -39.04 24.76
N GLU A 436 10.96 -39.87 25.51
CA GLU A 436 9.94 -40.77 24.97
C GLU A 436 8.71 -40.00 24.47
N ARG A 437 8.20 -39.06 25.27
CA ARG A 437 7.09 -38.18 24.86
C ARG A 437 7.46 -37.30 23.66
N ASP A 438 8.70 -36.81 23.62
CA ASP A 438 9.20 -36.04 22.48
C ASP A 438 9.31 -36.89 21.21
N ALA A 439 9.82 -38.11 21.31
CA ALA A 439 9.91 -39.05 20.19
C ALA A 439 8.51 -39.42 19.66
N GLU A 440 7.55 -39.68 20.55
CA GLU A 440 6.17 -39.97 20.16
C GLU A 440 5.49 -38.76 19.51
N ARG A 441 5.74 -37.55 20.01
CA ARG A 441 5.24 -36.31 19.39
C ARG A 441 5.79 -36.15 17.96
N ILE A 442 7.07 -36.43 17.74
CA ILE A 442 7.71 -36.36 16.41
C ILE A 442 7.09 -37.41 15.48
N ARG A 443 6.95 -38.65 15.95
CA ARG A 443 6.35 -39.75 15.18
C ARG A 443 4.92 -39.41 14.74
N LEU A 444 4.08 -38.93 15.65
CA LEU A 444 2.71 -38.52 15.33
C LEU A 444 2.67 -37.30 14.38
N ALA A 445 3.60 -36.35 14.52
CA ALA A 445 3.67 -35.20 13.63
C ALA A 445 4.06 -35.61 12.20
N GLU A 446 4.89 -36.65 12.03
CA GLU A 446 5.21 -37.23 10.73
C GLU A 446 4.00 -37.96 10.11
N GLU A 447 3.23 -38.70 10.89
CA GLU A 447 1.97 -39.32 10.42
C GLU A 447 0.97 -38.26 9.93
N PHE A 448 0.79 -37.19 10.69
CA PHE A 448 -0.04 -36.07 10.26
C PHE A 448 0.50 -35.37 9.02
N ARG A 449 1.83 -35.21 8.91
CA ARG A 449 2.47 -34.60 7.73
C ARG A 449 2.22 -35.42 6.47
N ALA A 450 2.25 -36.75 6.56
CA ALA A 450 1.95 -37.63 5.44
C ALA A 450 0.51 -37.45 4.90
N ASN A 451 -0.44 -37.01 5.72
CA ASN A 451 -1.83 -36.74 5.31
C ASN A 451 -2.04 -35.35 4.67
N ILE A 452 -1.05 -34.47 4.76
CA ILE A 452 -1.11 -33.12 4.18
C ILE A 452 -0.05 -32.92 3.09
N ASP A 453 0.45 -34.05 2.56
CA ASP A 453 1.37 -34.09 1.44
C ASP A 453 0.76 -33.39 0.21
N PRO A 454 1.51 -32.52 -0.49
CA PRO A 454 1.00 -31.74 -1.62
C PRO A 454 0.41 -32.59 -2.76
N TRP A 455 0.91 -33.81 -2.95
CA TRP A 455 0.41 -34.73 -3.96
C TRP A 455 -1.03 -35.20 -3.69
N ILE A 456 -1.45 -35.20 -2.43
CA ILE A 456 -2.84 -35.53 -2.05
C ILE A 456 -3.78 -34.43 -2.57
N ALA A 457 -3.48 -33.16 -2.30
CA ALA A 457 -4.29 -32.04 -2.78
C ALA A 457 -4.34 -32.01 -4.32
N ALA A 458 -3.21 -32.26 -4.99
CA ALA A 458 -3.15 -32.38 -6.45
C ALA A 458 -3.97 -33.56 -6.98
N GLY A 459 -3.88 -34.74 -6.36
CA GLY A 459 -4.67 -35.92 -6.72
C GLY A 459 -6.19 -35.74 -6.55
N HIS A 460 -6.60 -34.83 -5.64
CA HIS A 460 -7.98 -34.41 -5.46
C HIS A 460 -8.42 -33.27 -6.38
N ALA A 461 -7.55 -32.78 -7.28
CA ALA A 461 -7.79 -31.60 -8.11
C ALA A 461 -8.17 -30.36 -7.30
N GLN A 462 -7.57 -30.20 -6.10
CA GLN A 462 -7.75 -29.03 -5.22
C GLN A 462 -6.68 -27.95 -5.45
N VAL A 463 -5.75 -28.21 -6.38
CA VAL A 463 -4.74 -27.30 -6.90
C VAL A 463 -4.59 -27.60 -8.40
N ASP A 464 -4.14 -26.63 -9.18
CA ASP A 464 -4.04 -26.79 -10.64
C ASP A 464 -2.78 -27.55 -11.04
N GLU A 465 -1.67 -27.33 -10.34
CA GLU A 465 -0.41 -28.02 -10.60
C GLU A 465 0.56 -28.01 -9.40
N VAL A 466 1.39 -29.06 -9.34
CA VAL A 466 2.60 -29.08 -8.51
C VAL A 466 3.77 -28.71 -9.42
N ILE A 467 4.44 -27.60 -9.13
CA ILE A 467 5.47 -27.02 -10.01
C ILE A 467 6.86 -27.18 -9.42
N ASP A 468 7.86 -27.23 -10.28
CA ASP A 468 9.23 -27.00 -9.86
C ASP A 468 9.37 -25.55 -9.37
N PRO A 469 9.90 -25.29 -8.14
CA PRO A 469 10.14 -23.95 -7.65
C PRO A 469 10.76 -22.99 -8.66
N ALA A 470 11.74 -23.44 -9.45
CA ALA A 470 12.42 -22.61 -10.44
C ALA A 470 11.51 -22.16 -11.61
N GLU A 471 10.34 -22.77 -11.81
CA GLU A 471 9.39 -22.41 -12.87
C GLU A 471 8.34 -21.38 -12.43
N THR A 472 8.36 -20.97 -11.16
CA THR A 472 7.35 -20.08 -10.57
C THR A 472 7.06 -18.82 -11.42
N ARG A 473 8.10 -18.16 -11.93
CA ARG A 473 7.96 -16.97 -12.80
C ARG A 473 7.13 -17.26 -14.05
N HIS A 474 7.48 -18.34 -14.76
CA HIS A 474 6.82 -18.72 -16.02
C HIS A 474 5.36 -19.13 -15.79
N VAL A 475 5.10 -19.86 -14.71
CA VAL A 475 3.75 -20.30 -14.32
C VAL A 475 2.87 -19.09 -14.02
N ILE A 476 3.36 -18.14 -13.22
CA ILE A 476 2.64 -16.89 -12.93
C ILE A 476 2.37 -16.13 -14.24
N TRP A 477 3.38 -15.96 -15.10
CA TRP A 477 3.21 -15.27 -16.38
C TRP A 477 2.14 -15.93 -17.26
N LYS A 478 2.16 -17.27 -17.41
CA LYS A 478 1.14 -18.00 -18.17
C LYS A 478 -0.26 -17.79 -17.59
N ALA A 479 -0.39 -17.87 -16.27
CA ALA A 479 -1.67 -17.67 -15.60
C ALA A 479 -2.20 -16.24 -15.77
N LEU A 480 -1.34 -15.22 -15.72
CA LEU A 480 -1.71 -13.83 -16.01
C LEU A 480 -2.24 -13.70 -17.44
N ARG A 481 -1.51 -14.28 -18.41
CA ARG A 481 -1.90 -14.23 -19.83
C ARG A 481 -3.22 -14.96 -20.10
N ALA A 482 -3.43 -16.12 -19.47
CA ALA A 482 -4.65 -16.90 -19.62
C ALA A 482 -5.90 -16.19 -19.08
N ASN A 483 -5.73 -15.37 -18.04
CA ASN A 483 -6.82 -14.70 -17.34
C ASN A 483 -6.96 -13.20 -17.68
N ARG A 484 -6.27 -12.71 -18.72
CA ARG A 484 -6.27 -11.27 -19.08
C ARG A 484 -7.66 -10.73 -19.40
N THR A 485 -8.53 -11.54 -20.00
CA THR A 485 -9.89 -11.13 -20.40
C THR A 485 -10.94 -11.56 -19.37
N LYS A 486 -10.55 -11.76 -18.12
CA LYS A 486 -11.46 -12.15 -17.04
C LYS A 486 -12.47 -11.04 -16.79
N GLU A 487 -13.74 -11.39 -16.82
CA GLU A 487 -14.84 -10.54 -16.40
C GLU A 487 -15.66 -11.29 -15.34
N VAL A 488 -15.99 -10.61 -14.24
CA VAL A 488 -16.79 -11.18 -13.14
C VAL A 488 -17.87 -10.20 -12.73
N ASP A 489 -19.12 -10.59 -12.93
CA ASP A 489 -20.27 -9.81 -12.47
C ASP A 489 -20.52 -10.06 -10.98
N ARG A 490 -20.69 -8.97 -10.22
CA ARG A 490 -21.12 -9.01 -8.81
C ARG A 490 -22.56 -8.51 -8.66
N PRO A 491 -23.32 -8.96 -7.64
CA PRO A 491 -24.66 -8.43 -7.38
C PRO A 491 -24.67 -6.91 -7.19
N TRP A 492 -25.63 -6.22 -7.81
CA TRP A 492 -25.74 -4.77 -7.72
C TRP A 492 -25.98 -4.30 -6.27
N ARG A 493 -25.19 -3.33 -5.84
CA ARG A 493 -25.32 -2.65 -4.54
C ARG A 493 -24.69 -1.25 -4.65
N LYS A 494 -25.10 -0.31 -3.78
CA LYS A 494 -24.49 1.04 -3.74
C LYS A 494 -23.00 0.99 -3.41
N HIS A 495 -22.62 0.13 -2.47
CA HIS A 495 -21.25 -0.22 -2.10
C HIS A 495 -21.27 -1.43 -1.17
N GLY A 496 -20.11 -2.06 -0.95
CA GLY A 496 -19.94 -3.05 0.12
C GLY A 496 -20.10 -2.45 1.52
N VAL A 497 -20.21 -3.31 2.53
CA VAL A 497 -20.15 -2.93 3.95
C VAL A 497 -19.00 -3.72 4.59
N PRO A 498 -17.74 -3.28 4.38
CA PRO A 498 -16.59 -4.00 4.90
C PRO A 498 -16.55 -3.92 6.44
N PRO A 499 -15.94 -4.92 7.12
CA PRO A 499 -15.70 -4.86 8.56
C PRO A 499 -14.82 -3.64 8.95
N VAL A 500 -15.05 -3.04 10.12
CA VAL A 500 -14.30 -1.88 10.64
C VAL A 500 -13.25 -2.25 11.67
#